data_AF-A0A9D5ICV6-F1
#
_entry.id   AF-A0A9D5ICV6-F1
#
_cell.length_a   1.000
_cell.length_b   1.000
_cell.length_c   1.000
_cell.angle_alpha   90.00
_cell.angle_beta   90.00
_cell.angle_gamma   90.00
#
_symmetry.space_group_name_H-M   'P 1'
#
loop_
_entity.id
_entity.type
_entity.pdbx_description
1 polymer ?
#
loop_
_entity_poly.entity_id
_entity_poly.type
_entity_poly.pdbx_seq_one_letter_code
_entity_poly.pdbx_strand_id
1 'polypeptide(L)'
;MREQTDLLRDIFGNPFHPIAFSPEWRTSTAIAIAKQMYESRDFSAMPILADALQDAGCDNDDILNHCRDANGVHVRGCWVVDLVLGKE
;
A
#
# COMPACT_ATOMS: atom_id res chain seq x y z
N MET A 1 -17.63 -10.77 -10.89
CA MET A 1 -17.60 -10.79 -9.41
C MET A 1 -16.18 -10.71 -8.79
N ARG A 2 -15.10 -10.63 -9.58
CA ARG A 2 -13.72 -10.46 -9.06
C ARG A 2 -13.44 -9.01 -8.64
N GLU A 3 -13.84 -8.04 -9.47
CA GLU A 3 -13.63 -6.60 -9.23
C GLU A 3 -14.11 -6.10 -7.86
N GLN A 4 -15.26 -6.58 -7.36
CA GLN A 4 -15.77 -6.20 -6.04
C GLN A 4 -14.94 -6.79 -4.89
N THR A 5 -14.35 -7.97 -5.09
CA THR A 5 -13.47 -8.62 -4.11
C THR A 5 -12.11 -7.93 -4.06
N ASP A 6 -11.61 -7.49 -5.22
CA ASP A 6 -10.32 -6.82 -5.34
C ASP A 6 -10.35 -5.43 -4.68
N LEU A 7 -11.44 -4.67 -4.84
CA LEU A 7 -11.64 -3.39 -4.14
C LEU A 7 -11.75 -3.55 -2.62
N LEU A 8 -12.43 -4.60 -2.15
CA LEU A 8 -12.52 -4.87 -0.71
C LEU A 8 -11.16 -5.21 -0.11
N ARG A 9 -10.34 -6.00 -0.83
CA ARG A 9 -8.97 -6.32 -0.41
C ARG A 9 -8.07 -5.08 -0.46
N ASP A 10 -8.27 -4.18 -1.42
CA ASP A 10 -7.50 -2.93 -1.50
C ASP A 10 -7.83 -1.98 -0.36
N ILE A 11 -9.10 -1.88 0.06
CA ILE A 11 -9.49 -0.94 1.12
C ILE A 11 -9.23 -1.49 2.53
N PHE A 12 -9.51 -2.77 2.75
CA PHE A 12 -9.46 -3.36 4.10
C PHE A 12 -8.28 -4.29 4.32
N GLY A 13 -7.54 -4.67 3.27
CA GLY A 13 -6.53 -5.72 3.37
C GLY A 13 -7.16 -7.06 3.79
N ASN A 14 -6.46 -7.77 4.67
CA ASN A 14 -6.98 -8.97 5.32
C ASN A 14 -7.47 -8.64 6.75
N PRO A 15 -8.80 -8.51 7.00
CA PRO A 15 -9.31 -8.13 8.32
C PRO A 15 -9.07 -9.18 9.41
N PHE A 16 -8.66 -10.40 9.03
CA PHE A 16 -8.34 -11.48 9.96
C PHE A 16 -6.83 -11.57 10.26
N HIS A 17 -6.01 -10.71 9.66
CA HIS A 17 -4.58 -10.65 9.90
C HIS A 17 -4.17 -9.18 10.10
N PRO A 18 -4.27 -8.64 11.33
CA PRO A 18 -3.91 -7.25 11.59
C PRO A 18 -2.41 -7.05 11.30
N ILE A 19 -2.10 -6.15 10.38
CA ILE A 19 -0.74 -5.86 9.95
C ILE A 19 -0.18 -4.75 10.84
N ALA A 20 0.89 -5.05 11.57
CA ALA A 20 1.65 -4.05 12.31
C ALA A 20 2.56 -3.28 11.36
N PHE A 21 2.22 -2.02 11.07
CA PHE A 21 3.04 -1.14 10.24
C PHE A 21 4.11 -0.45 11.10
N SER A 22 5.39 -0.74 10.87
CA SER A 22 6.45 -0.07 11.63
C SER A 22 6.63 1.39 11.19
N PRO A 23 6.75 2.36 12.13
CA PRO A 23 7.03 3.75 11.81
C PRO A 23 8.32 3.96 11.00
N GLU A 24 9.30 3.05 11.14
CA GLU A 24 10.58 3.12 10.42
C GLU A 24 10.41 2.99 8.90
N TRP A 25 9.36 2.29 8.45
CA TRP A 25 9.04 2.13 7.03
C TRP A 25 8.44 3.40 6.41
N ARG A 26 7.95 4.35 7.22
CA ARG A 26 7.45 5.67 6.77
C ARG A 26 8.59 6.63 6.45
N THR A 27 9.47 6.25 5.55
CA THR A 27 10.56 7.12 5.10
C THR A 27 10.01 8.29 4.27
N SER A 28 10.80 9.37 4.17
CA SER A 28 10.45 10.52 3.32
C SER A 28 10.13 10.12 1.87
N THR A 29 10.84 9.11 1.35
CA THR A 29 10.62 8.57 0.00
C THR A 29 9.27 7.85 -0.10
N ALA A 30 8.98 6.92 0.81
CA ALA A 30 7.70 6.20 0.83
C ALA A 30 6.52 7.17 0.97
N ILE A 31 6.63 8.16 1.87
CA ILE A 31 5.62 9.21 2.05
C ILE A 31 5.43 10.03 0.77
N ALA A 32 6.51 10.42 0.09
CA ALA A 32 6.42 11.22 -1.13
C ALA A 32 5.69 10.46 -2.25
N ILE A 33 6.03 9.19 -2.47
CA ILE A 33 5.38 8.33 -3.46
C ILE A 33 3.89 8.15 -3.13
N ALA A 34 3.59 7.81 -1.87
CA ALA A 34 2.21 7.62 -1.40
C ALA A 34 1.38 8.90 -1.55
N LYS A 35 1.92 10.07 -1.19
CA LYS A 35 1.24 11.37 -1.35
C LYS A 35 0.93 11.64 -2.81
N GLN A 36 1.91 11.47 -3.70
CA GLN A 36 1.74 11.70 -5.12
C GLN A 36 0.58 10.85 -5.67
N MET A 37 0.57 9.54 -5.39
CA MET A 37 -0.51 8.65 -5.83
C MET A 37 -1.87 9.06 -5.26
N TYR A 38 -1.90 9.45 -3.99
CA TYR A 38 -3.14 9.86 -3.32
C TYR A 38 -3.73 11.15 -3.90
N GLU A 39 -2.89 12.12 -4.26
CA GLU A 39 -3.29 13.40 -4.85
C GLU A 39 -3.69 13.25 -6.32
N SER A 40 -2.92 12.51 -7.11
CA SER A 40 -3.20 12.27 -8.53
C SER A 40 -4.33 11.26 -8.76
N ARG A 41 -4.61 10.40 -7.78
CA ARG A 41 -5.43 9.18 -7.91
C ARG A 41 -4.88 8.19 -8.95
N ASP A 42 -3.58 8.29 -9.24
CA ASP A 42 -2.87 7.36 -10.10
C ASP A 42 -1.95 6.48 -9.25
N PHE A 43 -2.27 5.19 -9.19
CA PHE A 43 -1.56 4.20 -8.36
C PHE A 43 -0.60 3.34 -9.19
N SER A 44 -0.21 3.80 -10.37
CA SER A 44 0.74 3.11 -11.25
C SER A 44 2.12 2.91 -10.59
N ALA A 45 2.47 3.74 -9.61
CA ALA A 45 3.73 3.70 -8.86
C ALA A 45 3.72 2.73 -7.65
N MET A 46 2.70 1.88 -7.49
CA MET A 46 2.62 0.92 -6.38
C MET A 46 3.84 -0.03 -6.28
N PRO A 47 4.39 -0.57 -7.38
CA PRO A 47 5.63 -1.37 -7.30
C PRO A 47 6.82 -0.56 -6.78
N ILE A 48 6.89 0.73 -7.10
CA ILE A 48 7.95 1.64 -6.63
C ILE A 48 7.78 1.91 -5.13
N LEU A 49 6.53 2.01 -4.65
CA LEU A 49 6.26 2.09 -3.22
C LEU A 49 6.72 0.81 -2.49
N ALA A 50 6.51 -0.37 -3.09
CA ALA A 50 6.98 -1.63 -2.52
C ALA A 50 8.50 -1.63 -2.31
N ASP A 51 9.25 -1.18 -3.31
CA ASP A 51 10.70 -1.12 -3.25
C ASP A 51 11.17 -0.10 -2.22
N ALA A 52 10.53 1.08 -2.16
CA ALA A 52 10.84 2.08 -1.14
C ALA A 52 10.57 1.60 0.30
N LEU A 53 9.52 0.78 0.50
CA LEU A 53 9.23 0.16 1.79
C LEU A 53 10.25 -0.92 2.12
N GLN A 54 10.61 -1.76 1.15
CA GLN A 54 11.62 -2.81 1.33
C GLN A 54 13.01 -2.22 1.64
N ASP A 55 13.41 -1.14 0.97
CA ASP A 55 14.64 -0.40 1.26
C ASP A 55 14.66 0.21 2.66
N ALA A 56 13.48 0.54 3.19
CA ALA A 56 13.29 1.01 4.56
C ALA A 56 13.32 -0.12 5.61
N GLY A 57 13.50 -1.38 5.18
CA GLY A 57 13.52 -2.55 6.05
C GLY A 57 12.16 -3.23 6.23
N CYS A 58 11.17 -2.93 5.40
CA CYS A 58 9.90 -3.67 5.41
C CYS A 58 10.13 -5.10 4.92
N ASP A 59 9.85 -6.06 5.80
CA ASP A 59 9.93 -7.51 5.56
C ASP A 59 8.54 -8.17 5.55
N ASN A 60 7.47 -7.37 5.60
CA ASN A 60 6.11 -7.88 5.60
C ASN A 60 5.66 -8.28 4.18
N ASP A 61 5.59 -9.58 3.93
CA ASP A 61 5.19 -10.13 2.64
C ASP A 61 3.78 -9.69 2.20
N ASP A 62 2.80 -9.51 3.09
CA ASP A 62 1.45 -9.08 2.71
C ASP A 62 1.47 -7.65 2.15
N ILE A 63 2.22 -6.73 2.77
CA ILE A 63 2.42 -5.36 2.27
C ILE A 63 3.11 -5.40 0.90
N LEU A 64 4.25 -6.09 0.81
CA LEU A 64 5.07 -6.08 -0.40
C LEU A 64 4.36 -6.77 -1.56
N ASN A 65 3.68 -7.89 -1.33
CA ASN A 65 2.94 -8.60 -2.35
C ASN A 65 1.71 -7.81 -2.80
N HIS A 66 1.02 -7.11 -1.89
CA HIS A 66 -0.08 -6.23 -2.28
C HIS A 66 0.38 -5.11 -3.22
N CYS A 67 1.50 -4.45 -2.92
CA CYS A 67 2.05 -3.39 -3.78
C CYS A 67 2.58 -3.92 -5.12
N ARG A 68 3.02 -5.17 -5.19
CA ARG A 68 3.60 -5.81 -6.38
C ARG A 68 2.60 -6.61 -7.21
N ASP A 69 1.35 -6.70 -6.77
CA ASP A 69 0.32 -7.41 -7.52
C ASP A 69 0.03 -6.67 -8.83
N ALA A 70 0.50 -7.24 -9.95
CA ALA A 70 0.30 -6.69 -11.27
C ALA A 70 -1.18 -6.65 -11.70
N ASN A 71 -2.05 -7.41 -11.02
CA ASN A 71 -3.50 -7.37 -11.23
C ASN A 71 -4.22 -6.58 -10.11
N GLY A 72 -3.48 -6.01 -9.16
CA GLY A 72 -4.01 -5.24 -8.05
C GLY A 72 -4.72 -3.99 -8.54
N VAL A 73 -5.99 -3.86 -8.15
CA VAL A 73 -6.75 -2.62 -8.37
C VAL A 73 -6.59 -1.75 -7.14
N HIS A 74 -5.85 -0.66 -7.28
CA HIS A 74 -5.60 0.29 -6.20
C HIS A 74 -6.43 1.55 -6.36
N VAL A 75 -7.07 1.97 -5.28
CA VAL A 75 -7.86 3.19 -5.21
C VAL A 75 -7.47 4.05 -4.01
N ARG A 76 -8.02 5.25 -3.97
CA ARG A 76 -7.92 6.08 -2.76
C ARG A 76 -8.66 5.37 -1.63
N GLY A 77 -7.95 5.06 -0.55
CA GLY A 77 -8.41 4.12 0.48
C GLY A 77 -7.60 2.83 0.53
N CYS A 78 -6.65 2.63 -0.40
CA CYS A 78 -5.70 1.53 -0.37
C CYS A 78 -5.03 1.46 1.00
N TRP A 79 -5.19 0.33 1.69
CA TRP A 79 -4.76 0.15 3.08
C TRP A 79 -3.26 0.41 3.25
N VAL A 80 -2.40 -0.02 2.32
CA VAL A 80 -0.95 0.25 2.40
C VAL A 80 -0.66 1.74 2.27
N VAL A 81 -1.31 2.42 1.31
CA VAL A 81 -1.10 3.86 1.09
C VAL A 81 -1.56 4.66 2.30
N ASP A 82 -2.72 4.32 2.88
CA ASP A 82 -3.24 4.98 4.07
C ASP A 82 -2.37 4.71 5.31
N LEU A 83 -1.83 3.49 5.46
CA LEU A 83 -0.81 3.20 6.47
C LEU A 83 0.43 4.06 6.28
N VAL A 84 0.98 4.20 5.07
CA VAL A 84 2.16 5.06 4.83
C VAL A 84 1.85 6.54 5.16
N LEU A 85 0.64 7.00 4.86
CA LEU A 85 0.20 8.37 5.11
C LEU A 85 -0.29 8.62 6.54
N GLY A 86 -0.41 7.59 7.38
CA GLY A 86 -0.94 7.69 8.74
C GLY A 86 -2.42 8.10 8.79
N LYS A 87 -3.24 7.56 7.87
CA LYS A 87 -4.66 7.88 7.71
C LYS A 87 -5.62 6.79 8.24
N GLU A 88 -5.09 5.86 9.02
CA GLU A 88 -5.80 4.78 9.72
C GLU A 88 -6.72 5.27 10.86
#